data_AF-A0A1I8HMQ6-F1
#
_entry.id   AF-A0A1I8HMQ6-F1
#
_cell.length_a   1.000
_cell.length_b   1.000
_cell.length_c   1.000
_cell.angle_alpha   90.00
_cell.angle_beta   90.00
_cell.angle_gamma   90.00
#
_symmetry.space_group_name_H-M   'P 1'
#
loop_
_entity.id
_entity.type
_entity.pdbx_description
1 polymer ?
#
loop_
_entity_poly.entity_id
_entity_poly.type
_entity_poly.pdbx_seq_one_letter_code
_entity_poly.pdbx_strand_id
1 'polypeptide(L)'
;MPSIRALLISFTIAACLTGCLAVRCYSCFNCKTVDSSTATSSSNYCKKAVFGDTISRAAMPFCVESSRTFCCDTDLCNSVGRVSGPPLPGLLTGGGLLAACLLSLSQL
;
A
#
# COMPACT_ATOMS: atom_id res chain seq x y z
N MET A 1 -7.32 37.68 -19.83
CA MET A 1 -8.50 36.80 -19.70
C MET A 1 -8.05 35.39 -20.03
N PRO A 2 -7.83 34.49 -19.04
CA PRO A 2 -7.41 33.13 -19.34
C PRO A 2 -8.53 32.41 -20.09
N SER A 3 -8.18 31.82 -21.23
CA SER A 3 -9.09 31.04 -22.08
C SER A 3 -9.75 29.93 -21.28
N ILE A 4 -11.06 29.73 -21.44
CA ILE A 4 -11.85 28.65 -20.80
C ILE A 4 -11.19 27.27 -21.02
N ARG A 5 -10.45 27.10 -22.13
CA ARG A 5 -9.66 25.89 -22.42
C ARG A 5 -8.48 25.68 -21.46
N ALA A 6 -7.81 26.74 -21.02
CA ALA A 6 -6.69 26.63 -20.08
C ALA A 6 -7.16 26.25 -18.66
N LEU A 7 -8.36 26.68 -18.28
CA LEU A 7 -8.96 26.37 -16.98
C LEU A 7 -9.36 24.89 -16.85
N LEU A 8 -9.82 24.28 -17.95
CA LEU A 8 -10.18 22.86 -17.98
C LEU A 8 -8.96 21.92 -17.90
N ILE A 9 -7.84 22.32 -18.51
CA ILE A 9 -6.58 21.54 -18.46
C ILE A 9 -5.98 21.55 -17.05
N SER A 10 -6.11 22.65 -16.31
CA SER A 10 -5.64 22.74 -14.92
C SER A 10 -6.46 21.88 -13.94
N PHE A 11 -7.75 21.65 -14.21
CA PHE A 11 -8.63 20.88 -13.33
C PHE A 11 -8.44 19.36 -13.48
N THR A 12 -8.06 18.88 -14.68
CA THR A 12 -7.83 17.45 -14.94
C THR A 12 -6.51 16.93 -14.38
N ILE A 13 -5.46 17.77 -14.32
CA ILE A 13 -4.16 17.38 -13.74
C ILE A 13 -4.25 17.24 -12.22
N ALA A 14 -5.02 18.11 -11.55
CA ALA A 14 -5.18 18.08 -10.10
C ALA A 14 -5.91 16.81 -9.60
N ALA A 15 -6.87 16.29 -10.36
CA ALA A 15 -7.61 15.07 -10.01
C ALA A 15 -6.78 13.78 -10.17
N CYS A 16 -5.71 13.81 -10.98
CA CYS A 16 -4.82 12.66 -11.16
C CYS A 16 -3.80 12.54 -10.00
N LEU A 17 -3.34 13.67 -9.42
CA LEU A 17 -2.39 13.65 -8.31
C LEU A 17 -3.01 13.13 -7.00
N THR A 18 -4.30 13.34 -6.76
CA THR A 18 -4.98 12.88 -5.53
C THR A 18 -5.48 11.44 -5.59
N GLY A 19 -5.47 10.80 -6.77
CA GLY A 19 -5.98 9.44 -6.97
C GLY A 19 -4.97 8.31 -6.79
N CYS A 20 -3.71 8.60 -6.43
CA CYS A 20 -2.60 7.65 -6.62
C CYS A 20 -1.91 7.14 -5.33
N LEU A 21 -2.46 7.38 -4.14
CA LEU A 21 -1.86 6.93 -2.87
C LEU A 21 -2.48 5.62 -2.32
N ALA A 22 -3.15 4.85 -3.18
CA ALA A 22 -3.67 3.54 -2.76
C ALA A 22 -2.53 2.53 -2.73
N VAL A 23 -2.13 2.09 -1.54
CA VAL A 23 -1.14 1.04 -1.34
C VAL A 23 -1.79 -0.33 -1.51
N ARG A 24 -1.08 -1.25 -2.15
CA ARG A 24 -1.50 -2.63 -2.35
C ARG A 24 -1.11 -3.46 -1.14
N CYS A 25 -2.07 -4.17 -0.54
CA CYS A 25 -1.90 -4.95 0.67
C CYS A 25 -2.26 -6.40 0.42
N TYR A 26 -1.65 -7.33 1.16
CA TYR A 26 -2.18 -8.69 1.24
C TYR A 26 -3.55 -8.70 1.93
N SER A 27 -4.46 -9.50 1.40
CA SER A 27 -5.84 -9.64 1.88
C SER A 27 -6.18 -11.10 2.06
N CYS A 28 -6.19 -11.57 3.31
CA CYS A 28 -6.43 -12.97 3.62
C CYS A 28 -6.81 -13.17 5.09
N PHE A 29 -7.52 -14.25 5.35
CA PHE A 29 -7.87 -14.70 6.70
C PHE A 29 -7.14 -16.00 7.01
N ASN A 30 -6.57 -16.11 8.21
CA ASN A 30 -5.76 -17.26 8.64
C ASN A 30 -4.55 -17.56 7.72
N CYS A 31 -3.85 -16.51 7.29
CA CYS A 31 -2.67 -16.59 6.43
C CYS A 31 -1.40 -16.24 7.22
N LYS A 32 -0.78 -17.28 7.81
CA LYS A 32 0.45 -17.13 8.59
C LYS A 32 1.58 -16.54 7.73
N THR A 33 1.75 -17.09 6.54
CA THR A 33 2.65 -16.62 5.49
C THR A 33 1.86 -16.06 4.31
N VAL A 34 2.56 -15.34 3.44
CA VAL A 34 2.03 -14.80 2.19
C VAL A 34 3.02 -15.10 1.07
N ASP A 35 2.51 -15.30 -0.14
CA ASP A 35 3.27 -15.60 -1.34
C ASP A 35 2.61 -14.94 -2.56
N SER A 36 3.10 -15.22 -3.76
CA SER A 36 2.61 -14.63 -5.01
C SER A 36 1.17 -14.99 -5.37
N SER A 37 0.62 -16.08 -4.82
CA SER A 37 -0.78 -16.50 -5.01
C SER A 37 -1.73 -15.88 -3.99
N THR A 38 -1.21 -15.24 -2.94
CA THR A 38 -2.04 -14.61 -1.91
C THR A 38 -2.78 -13.41 -2.49
N ALA A 39 -4.10 -13.34 -2.27
CA ALA A 39 -4.92 -12.23 -2.76
C ALA A 39 -4.44 -10.88 -2.22
N THR A 40 -4.59 -9.84 -3.04
CA THR A 40 -4.23 -8.46 -2.70
C THR A 40 -5.40 -7.51 -2.91
N SER A 41 -5.39 -6.39 -2.19
CA SER A 41 -6.39 -5.32 -2.29
C SER A 41 -5.73 -3.98 -2.02
N SER A 42 -6.29 -2.88 -2.54
CA SER A 42 -5.67 -1.56 -2.43
C SER A 42 -6.49 -0.61 -1.56
N SER A 43 -5.81 0.13 -0.67
CA SER A 43 -6.41 1.18 0.16
C SER A 43 -5.31 2.11 0.72
N ASN A 44 -5.62 3.01 1.64
CA ASN A 44 -4.64 3.94 2.20
C ASN A 44 -3.64 3.26 3.15
N TYR A 45 -4.07 2.19 3.83
CA TYR A 45 -3.26 1.47 4.81
C TYR A 45 -3.41 -0.03 4.68
N CYS A 46 -2.33 -0.75 4.92
CA CYS A 46 -2.34 -2.19 5.13
C CYS A 46 -2.43 -2.51 6.63
N LYS A 47 -3.38 -3.38 6.96
CA LYS A 47 -3.58 -3.93 8.30
C LYS A 47 -3.05 -5.36 8.36
N LYS A 48 -2.39 -5.69 9.46
CA LYS A 48 -2.14 -7.06 9.91
C LYS A 48 -2.64 -7.22 11.33
N ALA A 49 -3.49 -8.21 11.59
CA ALA A 49 -3.98 -8.51 12.92
C ALA A 49 -3.66 -9.94 13.33
N VAL A 50 -3.32 -10.14 14.60
CA VAL A 50 -2.95 -11.43 15.19
C VAL A 50 -3.89 -11.76 16.34
N PHE A 51 -4.67 -12.83 16.20
CA PHE A 51 -5.63 -13.33 17.18
C PHE A 51 -5.31 -14.78 17.52
N GLY A 52 -4.53 -14.98 18.60
CA GLY A 52 -3.99 -16.31 18.91
C GLY A 52 -3.11 -16.82 17.75
N ASP A 53 -3.45 -17.98 17.21
CA ASP A 53 -2.79 -18.56 16.03
C ASP A 53 -3.27 -18.00 14.69
N THR A 54 -4.30 -17.16 14.68
CA THR A 54 -4.88 -16.62 13.45
C THR A 54 -4.21 -15.30 13.07
N ILE A 55 -3.70 -15.23 11.83
CA ILE A 55 -3.22 -13.99 11.23
C ILE A 55 -4.19 -13.57 10.13
N SER A 56 -4.69 -12.34 10.19
CA SER A 56 -5.49 -11.71 9.14
C SER A 56 -4.81 -10.47 8.59
N ARG A 57 -5.01 -10.24 7.30
CA ARG A 57 -4.38 -9.15 6.53
C ARG A 57 -5.46 -8.50 5.67
N ALA A 58 -5.47 -7.17 5.60
CA ALA A 58 -6.48 -6.44 4.83
C ALA A 58 -5.96 -5.06 4.42
N ALA A 59 -6.51 -4.50 3.35
CA ALA A 59 -6.40 -3.08 3.03
C ALA A 59 -7.53 -2.31 3.72
N MET A 60 -7.22 -1.16 4.33
CA MET A 60 -8.18 -0.35 5.07
C MET A 60 -8.00 1.14 4.77
N PRO A 61 -9.09 1.94 4.70
CA PRO A 61 -8.99 3.39 4.54
C PRO A 61 -8.42 4.07 5.78
N PHE A 62 -8.59 3.45 6.95
CA PHE A 62 -8.08 3.88 8.25
C PHE A 62 -7.56 2.66 9.01
N CYS A 63 -6.47 2.79 9.75
CA CYS A 63 -5.88 1.70 10.53
C CYS A 63 -5.46 2.20 11.92
N VAL A 64 -5.88 1.48 12.96
CA VAL A 64 -5.56 1.78 14.36
C VAL A 64 -4.67 0.67 14.90
N GLU A 65 -3.46 1.04 15.31
CA GLU A 65 -2.52 0.10 15.90
C GLU A 65 -2.93 -0.35 17.30
N SER A 66 -2.52 -1.57 17.67
CA SER A 66 -2.77 -2.14 18.99
C SER A 66 -1.68 -3.18 19.32
N SER A 67 -1.76 -3.81 20.49
CA SER A 67 -0.89 -4.92 20.86
C SER A 67 -0.99 -6.10 19.87
N ARG A 68 -2.10 -6.20 19.13
CA ARG A 68 -2.43 -7.26 18.17
C ARG A 68 -2.60 -6.80 16.72
N THR A 69 -2.57 -5.49 16.47
CA THR A 69 -2.81 -4.91 15.15
C THR A 69 -1.63 -4.04 14.75
N PHE A 70 -1.10 -4.27 13.55
CA PHE A 70 -0.03 -3.51 12.93
C PHE A 70 -0.55 -2.83 11.66
N CYS A 71 -0.14 -1.58 11.48
CA CYS A 71 -0.56 -0.73 10.37
C CYS A 71 0.66 -0.22 9.62
N CYS A 72 0.59 -0.18 8.30
CA CYS A 72 1.64 0.37 7.45
C CYS A 72 1.04 0.89 6.14
N ASP A 73 1.77 1.75 5.43
CA ASP A 73 1.29 2.55 4.31
C ASP A 73 2.20 2.41 3.07
N THR A 74 2.86 1.26 2.93
CA THR A 74 3.70 0.92 1.78
C THR A 74 3.23 -0.37 1.12
N ASP A 75 3.56 -0.57 -0.15
CA ASP A 75 3.12 -1.76 -0.88
C ASP A 75 3.58 -3.05 -0.21
N LEU A 76 2.62 -3.94 0.04
CA LEU A 76 2.78 -5.29 0.59
C LEU A 76 3.52 -5.31 1.94
N CYS A 77 3.53 -4.18 2.65
CA CYS A 77 4.20 -4.01 3.94
C CYS A 77 3.61 -4.92 5.03
N ASN A 78 2.36 -5.31 4.87
CA ASN A 78 1.72 -6.30 5.73
C ASN A 78 2.08 -7.73 5.32
N SER A 79 3.33 -8.01 4.93
CA SER A 79 3.86 -9.35 4.63
C SER A 79 4.48 -10.01 5.87
N VAL A 80 5.33 -9.29 6.59
CA VAL A 80 6.10 -9.83 7.72
C VAL A 80 5.30 -9.95 9.02
N GLY A 81 5.59 -10.95 9.85
CA GLY A 81 5.28 -10.95 11.29
C GLY A 81 6.14 -9.90 11.99
N ARG A 82 5.70 -9.38 13.14
CA ARG A 82 6.55 -8.50 13.95
C ARG A 82 7.95 -9.09 14.00
N VAL A 83 8.93 -8.43 13.39
CA VAL A 83 10.32 -8.66 13.75
C VAL A 83 10.41 -8.00 15.12
N SER A 84 10.21 -8.79 16.17
CA SER A 84 10.46 -8.36 17.54
C SER A 84 11.96 -8.08 17.65
N GLY A 85 12.37 -6.88 17.28
CA GLY A 85 13.77 -6.45 17.30
C GLY A 85 13.84 -4.94 17.08
N PRO A 86 14.85 -4.26 17.66
CA PRO A 86 15.05 -2.84 17.41
C PRO A 86 15.19 -2.58 15.91
N PRO A 87 14.84 -1.37 15.42
CA PRO A 87 15.00 -1.04 14.01
C PRO A 87 16.48 -1.18 13.66
N LEU A 88 16.85 -2.28 13.02
CA LEU A 88 18.17 -2.45 12.44
C LEU A 88 18.20 -1.54 11.20
N PRO A 89 19.07 -0.52 11.17
CA PRO A 89 19.28 0.25 9.97
C PRO A 89 19.94 -0.68 8.94
N GLY A 90 19.17 -1.14 7.95
CA GLY A 90 19.75 -1.72 6.74
C GLY A 90 19.41 -3.16 6.36
N LEU A 91 18.22 -3.71 6.67
CA LEU A 91 17.77 -4.95 6.01
C LEU A 91 16.71 -4.68 4.94
N LEU A 92 17.20 -4.09 3.84
CA LEU A 92 16.56 -4.08 2.53
C LEU A 92 16.59 -5.49 1.94
N THR A 93 15.68 -6.37 2.34
CA THR A 93 15.41 -7.61 1.60
C THR A 93 13.92 -7.69 1.31
N GLY A 94 13.56 -7.09 0.19
CA GLY A 94 12.21 -7.07 -0.37
C GLY A 94 12.23 -6.33 -1.69
N GLY A 95 13.03 -6.82 -2.65
CA GLY A 95 13.04 -6.31 -4.02
C GLY A 95 11.64 -6.42 -4.62
N GLY A 96 11.10 -5.27 -5.03
CA GLY A 96 9.74 -5.16 -5.53
C GLY A 96 9.48 -3.81 -6.19
N LEU A 97 10.26 -3.50 -7.23
CA LEU A 97 9.89 -2.65 -8.37
C LEU A 97 9.38 -1.23 -8.04
N LEU A 98 10.34 -0.31 -7.85
CA LEU A 98 10.19 1.10 -8.21
C LEU A 98 10.04 1.23 -9.74
N ALA A 99 8.91 0.83 -10.33
CA ALA A 99 8.66 1.02 -11.76
C ALA A 99 7.20 0.79 -12.14
N ALA A 100 6.29 1.68 -11.75
CA ALA A 100 4.93 1.66 -12.32
C ALA A 100 4.31 3.04 -12.60
N CYS A 101 4.98 4.16 -12.25
CA CYS A 101 4.41 5.49 -12.48
C CYS A 101 5.03 6.25 -13.67
N LEU A 102 6.12 5.76 -14.27
CA LEU A 102 6.83 6.47 -15.36
C LEU A 102 6.50 6.00 -16.79
N LEU A 103 5.66 4.99 -16.97
CA LEU A 103 5.40 4.42 -18.31
C LEU A 103 4.17 4.98 -19.05
N SER A 104 3.39 5.88 -18.46
CA SER A 104 2.23 6.46 -19.15
C SER A 104 2.51 7.80 -19.87
N LEU A 105 3.76 8.29 -19.88
CA LEU A 105 4.10 9.55 -20.56
C LEU A 105 4.78 9.38 -21.94
N SER A 106 4.94 8.14 -22.42
CA SER A 106 5.69 7.85 -23.65
C SER A 106 4.81 7.51 -24.88
N GLN A 107 3.49 7.71 -24.80
CA GLN A 107 2.57 7.45 -25.92
C GLN A 107 1.86 8.71 -26.45
N LEU A 108 2.46 9.89 -26.28
CA LEU A 108 2.13 11.05 -27.12
C LEU A 108 3.16 11.23 -28.23
#